data_AF-A0A383EYU3-F1
#
_entry.id   AF-A0A383EYU3-F1
#
_cell.length_a   1.000
_cell.length_b   1.000
_cell.length_c   1.000
_cell.angle_alpha   90.00
_cell.angle_beta   90.00
_cell.angle_gamma   90.00
#
_symmetry.space_group_name_H-M   'P 1'
#
loop_
_entity.id
_entity.type
_entity.pdbx_description
1 polymer ?
#
loop_
_entity_poly.entity_id
_entity_poly.type
_entity_poly.pdbx_seq_one_letter_code
_entity_poly.pdbx_strand_id
1 'polypeptide(L)'
;MSQTWTRCLDSLKNSLPLGQYSVWISPLSATESNSKLILGAPNTSVLKYINNNTNNIKTAIIQAVAEQNKSLKVQIGIAEKKTNNSAQTKQHSTPLFPEYTFDNLVLGSANEVAAAASRQIAENIGSSPYNPFIIYGESGLGKTHLMQAAGHLAIEKNPKTKVLY
;
A
#
# COMPACT_ATOMS: atom_id res chain seq x y z
N MET A 1 -19.52 -4.68 16.56
CA MET A 1 -19.75 -5.23 15.22
C MET A 1 -21.25 -5.36 15.01
N SER A 2 -21.79 -4.97 13.85
CA SER A 2 -23.22 -5.16 13.56
C SER A 2 -23.55 -6.65 13.48
N GLN A 3 -24.57 -7.09 14.23
CA GLN A 3 -25.05 -8.49 14.20
C GLN A 3 -25.56 -8.89 12.80
N THR A 4 -26.12 -7.92 12.06
CA THR A 4 -26.63 -8.11 10.70
C THR A 4 -25.52 -8.45 9.72
N TRP A 5 -24.35 -7.79 9.83
CA TRP A 5 -23.21 -8.06 8.95
C TRP A 5 -22.59 -9.44 9.19
N THR A 6 -22.49 -9.88 10.44
CA THR A 6 -21.98 -11.24 10.75
C THR A 6 -22.80 -12.31 10.05
N ARG A 7 -24.14 -12.16 10.01
CA ARG A 7 -25.02 -13.08 9.28
C ARG A 7 -24.85 -12.95 7.76
N CYS A 8 -24.63 -11.74 7.25
CA CYS A 8 -24.32 -11.54 5.82
C CYS A 8 -23.01 -12.22 5.43
N LEU A 9 -21.98 -12.21 6.29
CA LEU A 9 -20.70 -12.85 6.02
C LEU A 9 -20.83 -14.36 5.82
N ASP A 10 -21.69 -15.03 6.57
CA ASP A 10 -21.94 -16.46 6.42
C ASP A 10 -22.64 -16.78 5.08
N SER A 11 -23.66 -16.00 4.71
CA SER A 11 -24.31 -16.14 3.40
C SER A 11 -23.34 -15.86 2.24
N LEU A 12 -22.51 -14.83 2.36
CA LEU A 12 -21.53 -14.44 1.34
C LEU A 12 -20.41 -15.47 1.18
N LYS A 13 -20.01 -16.16 2.27
CA LYS A 13 -19.01 -17.23 2.22
C LYS A 13 -19.46 -18.42 1.37
N ASN A 14 -20.76 -18.73 1.36
CA ASN A 14 -21.32 -19.82 0.57
C ASN A 14 -21.62 -19.39 -0.88
N SER A 15 -21.84 -18.10 -1.12
CA SER A 15 -22.18 -17.54 -2.43
C SER A 15 -20.97 -17.18 -3.30
N LEU A 16 -19.81 -16.88 -2.71
CA LEU A 16 -18.64 -16.38 -3.42
C LEU A 16 -17.46 -17.38 -3.38
N PRO A 17 -16.61 -17.41 -4.42
CA PRO A 17 -15.37 -18.18 -4.39
C PRO A 17 -14.49 -17.77 -3.19
N LEU A 18 -13.87 -18.74 -2.52
CA LEU A 18 -13.05 -18.53 -1.31
C LEU A 18 -11.97 -17.45 -1.49
N GLY A 19 -11.34 -17.39 -2.66
CA GLY A 19 -10.33 -16.38 -2.98
C GLY A 19 -10.89 -14.95 -3.08
N GLN A 20 -12.15 -14.79 -3.49
CA GLN A 20 -12.78 -13.46 -3.51
C GLN A 20 -13.27 -13.06 -2.12
N TYR A 21 -13.81 -14.01 -1.36
CA TYR A 21 -14.28 -13.77 -0.01
C TYR A 21 -13.13 -13.34 0.93
N SER A 22 -12.03 -14.09 0.95
CA SER A 22 -10.92 -13.82 1.86
C SER A 22 -10.24 -12.47 1.59
N VAL A 23 -10.11 -12.10 0.31
CA VAL A 23 -9.39 -10.89 -0.09
C VAL A 23 -10.27 -9.64 -0.02
N TRP A 24 -11.54 -9.73 -0.40
CA TRP A 24 -12.38 -8.53 -0.62
C TRP A 24 -13.53 -8.36 0.37
N ILE A 25 -14.01 -9.44 1.00
CA ILE A 25 -15.17 -9.42 1.91
C ILE A 25 -14.73 -9.49 3.38
N SER A 26 -13.84 -10.42 3.71
CA SER A 26 -13.34 -10.61 5.08
C SER A 26 -12.76 -9.35 5.74
N PRO A 27 -11.98 -8.49 5.04
CA PRO A 27 -11.41 -7.30 5.68
C PRO A 27 -12.39 -6.12 5.79
N LEU A 28 -13.65 -6.26 5.36
CA LEU A 28 -14.64 -5.18 5.45
C LEU A 28 -15.18 -5.04 6.87
N SER A 29 -15.14 -3.81 7.38
CA SER A 29 -15.71 -3.47 8.68
C SER A 29 -17.12 -2.91 8.50
N ALA A 30 -18.12 -3.51 9.13
CA ALA A 30 -19.49 -3.00 9.07
C ALA A 30 -19.91 -2.27 10.33
N THR A 31 -20.45 -1.07 10.15
CA THR A 31 -21.08 -0.28 11.20
C THR A 31 -22.51 0.01 10.80
N GLU A 32 -23.44 -0.24 11.72
CA GLU A 32 -24.87 -0.01 11.53
C GLU A 32 -25.27 1.26 12.26
N SER A 33 -25.86 2.22 11.53
CA SER A 33 -26.29 3.50 12.10
C SER A 33 -27.54 4.00 11.38
N ASN A 34 -28.59 4.33 12.15
CA ASN A 34 -29.83 4.98 11.67
C ASN A 34 -30.37 4.42 10.34
N SER A 35 -30.63 3.11 10.29
CA SER A 35 -31.17 2.38 9.11
C SER A 35 -30.24 2.32 7.89
N LYS A 36 -28.93 2.50 8.09
CA LYS A 36 -27.91 2.32 7.07
C LYS A 36 -26.85 1.35 7.55
N LEU A 37 -26.42 0.48 6.64
CA LEU A 37 -25.27 -0.39 6.85
C LEU A 37 -24.07 0.22 6.11
N ILE A 38 -23.09 0.69 6.87
CA ILE A 38 -21.87 1.29 6.34
C ILE A 38 -20.79 0.22 6.33
N LEU A 39 -20.35 -0.17 5.14
CA LEU A 39 -19.23 -1.09 4.93
C LEU A 39 -17.97 -0.29 4.65
N GLY A 40 -17.03 -0.36 5.57
CA GLY A 40 -15.72 0.26 5.47
C GLY A 40 -14.69 -0.69 4.88
N ALA A 41 -14.19 -0.35 3.69
CA ALA A 41 -13.03 -0.98 3.09
C ALA A 41 -11.74 -0.54 3.78
N PRO A 42 -10.75 -1.43 3.98
CA PRO A 42 -9.50 -1.10 4.65
C PRO A 42 -8.62 -0.11 3.87
N ASN A 43 -8.80 -0.05 2.54
CA ASN A 43 -8.04 0.84 1.65
C ASN A 43 -8.83 1.14 0.37
N THR A 44 -8.32 2.08 -0.43
CA THR A 44 -8.92 2.52 -1.70
C THR A 44 -8.92 1.42 -2.77
N SER A 45 -7.96 0.48 -2.75
CA SER A 45 -7.89 -0.62 -3.71
C SER A 45 -9.05 -1.60 -3.53
N VAL A 46 -9.39 -1.95 -2.28
CA VAL A 46 -10.56 -2.79 -1.96
C VAL A 46 -11.85 -2.09 -2.37
N LEU A 47 -11.98 -0.79 -2.09
CA LEU A 47 -13.15 -0.02 -2.52
C LEU A 47 -13.27 0.05 -4.04
N LYS A 48 -12.15 0.31 -4.74
CA LYS A 48 -12.10 0.32 -6.21
C LYS A 48 -12.45 -1.05 -6.78
N TYR A 49 -11.96 -2.13 -6.19
CA TYR A 49 -12.26 -3.48 -6.64
C TYR A 49 -13.75 -3.82 -6.46
N ILE A 50 -14.34 -3.51 -5.31
CA ILE A 50 -15.78 -3.73 -5.07
C ILE A 50 -16.66 -2.89 -6.01
N ASN A 51 -16.22 -1.67 -6.34
CA ASN A 51 -16.94 -0.78 -7.25
C ASN A 51 -16.71 -1.09 -8.74
N ASN A 52 -15.54 -1.58 -9.13
CA ASN A 52 -15.19 -1.85 -10.54
C ASN A 52 -15.49 -3.29 -10.95
N ASN A 53 -15.48 -4.25 -10.02
CA ASN A 53 -15.84 -5.65 -10.30
C ASN A 53 -17.36 -5.83 -10.27
N THR A 54 -18.05 -4.92 -10.95
CA THR A 54 -19.50 -4.81 -11.13
C THR A 54 -20.01 -6.03 -11.86
N ASN A 55 -20.48 -7.02 -11.10
CA ASN A 55 -21.78 -7.68 -11.32
C ASN A 55 -22.10 -8.71 -10.23
N ASN A 56 -21.12 -9.25 -9.52
CA ASN A 56 -21.36 -10.33 -8.55
C ASN A 56 -21.19 -9.91 -7.08
N ILE A 57 -20.19 -9.10 -6.75
CA ILE A 57 -19.85 -8.86 -5.33
C ILE A 57 -20.78 -7.83 -4.70
N LYS A 58 -20.93 -6.66 -5.34
CA LYS A 58 -21.80 -5.59 -4.82
C LYS A 58 -23.27 -6.01 -4.76
N THR A 59 -23.73 -6.76 -5.77
CA THR A 59 -25.08 -7.33 -5.83
C THR A 59 -25.29 -8.40 -4.77
N ALA A 60 -24.33 -9.32 -4.57
CA ALA A 60 -24.40 -10.30 -3.50
C ALA A 60 -24.43 -9.65 -2.11
N ILE A 61 -23.66 -8.58 -1.90
CA ILE A 61 -23.72 -7.81 -0.65
C ILE A 61 -25.10 -7.18 -0.45
N ILE A 62 -25.64 -6.51 -1.48
CA ILE A 62 -26.96 -5.87 -1.39
C ILE A 62 -28.06 -6.92 -1.16
N GLN A 63 -27.98 -8.07 -1.83
CA GLN A 63 -28.93 -9.17 -1.68
C GLN A 63 -28.86 -9.79 -0.28
N ALA A 64 -27.66 -10.11 0.22
CA ALA A 64 -27.48 -10.65 1.57
C ALA A 64 -28.00 -9.68 2.64
N VAL A 65 -27.82 -8.38 2.44
CA VAL A 65 -28.36 -7.35 3.36
C VAL A 65 -29.88 -7.26 3.24
N ALA A 66 -30.44 -7.33 2.03
CA ALA A 66 -31.88 -7.30 1.80
C ALA A 66 -32.61 -8.53 2.37
N GLU A 67 -31.98 -9.71 2.32
CA GLU A 67 -32.48 -10.95 2.94
C GLU A 67 -32.57 -10.84 4.45
N GLN A 68 -31.61 -10.16 5.09
CA GLN A 68 -31.59 -9.99 6.54
C GLN A 68 -32.47 -8.82 7.01
N ASN A 69 -32.45 -7.69 6.29
CA ASN A 69 -33.19 -6.49 6.68
C ASN A 69 -33.48 -5.57 5.47
N LYS A 70 -34.69 -5.68 4.92
CA LYS A 70 -35.14 -4.94 3.71
C LYS A 70 -35.10 -3.41 3.84
N SER A 71 -35.02 -2.88 5.06
CA SER A 71 -35.02 -1.43 5.33
C SER A 71 -33.62 -0.81 5.36
N LEU A 72 -32.55 -1.60 5.30
CA LEU A 72 -31.18 -1.09 5.39
C LEU A 72 -30.64 -0.64 4.03
N LYS A 73 -30.19 0.61 3.95
CA LYS A 73 -29.42 1.10 2.79
C LYS A 73 -27.94 0.79 2.98
N VAL A 74 -27.34 0.10 2.01
CA VAL A 74 -25.90 -0.23 2.01
C VAL A 74 -25.10 0.94 1.45
N GLN A 75 -24.13 1.42 2.23
CA GLN A 75 -23.13 2.38 1.75
C GLN A 75 -21.74 1.76 1.92
N ILE A 76 -21.00 1.66 0.82
CA ILE A 76 -19.64 1.13 0.82
C ILE A 76 -18.70 2.32 0.70
N GLY A 77 -17.86 2.50 1.71
CA GLY A 77 -16.90 3.60 1.82
C GLY A 77 -15.55 3.10 2.31
N ILE A 78 -14.58 4.00 2.43
CA ILE A 78 -13.34 3.68 3.13
C ILE A 78 -13.67 3.65 4.62
N ALA A 79 -13.20 2.65 5.35
CA ALA A 79 -13.32 2.63 6.81
C ALA A 79 -12.61 3.86 7.36
N GLU A 80 -13.36 4.82 7.89
CA GLU A 80 -12.78 5.92 8.65
C GLU A 80 -12.14 5.33 9.91
N LYS A 81 -10.83 5.07 9.85
CA LYS A 81 -10.03 5.02 11.07
C LYS A 81 -10.28 6.35 11.75
N LYS A 82 -10.85 6.35 12.96
CA LYS A 82 -10.87 7.51 13.85
C LYS A 82 -9.48 8.12 13.82
N THR A 83 -9.36 9.22 13.07
CA THR A 83 -8.14 10.00 12.97
C THR A 83 -8.05 10.73 14.28
N ASN A 84 -7.47 10.09 15.29
CA ASN A 84 -6.90 10.86 16.38
C ASN A 84 -5.86 11.75 15.72
N ASN A 85 -6.20 13.04 15.60
CA ASN A 85 -5.32 14.13 15.23
C ASN A 85 -4.23 14.30 16.30
N SER A 86 -3.35 13.33 16.42
CA SER A 86 -1.96 13.58 16.75
C SER A 86 -1.24 13.59 15.42
N ALA A 87 -0.75 14.75 15.00
CA ALA A 87 0.26 14.89 13.96
C ALA A 87 1.56 14.19 14.42
N GLN A 88 1.53 12.87 14.49
CA GLN A 88 2.71 12.06 14.34
C GLN A 88 2.66 11.65 12.88
N THR A 89 3.42 12.36 12.06
CA THR A 89 3.90 11.81 10.79
C THR A 89 4.42 10.42 11.13
N LYS A 90 3.62 9.38 10.85
CA LYS A 90 4.15 8.03 10.69
C LYS A 90 5.02 8.13 9.45
N GLN A 91 6.24 8.61 9.65
CA GLN A 91 7.30 8.39 8.71
C GLN A 91 7.34 6.89 8.59
N HIS A 92 6.98 6.38 7.41
CA HIS A 92 7.47 5.08 7.01
C HIS A 92 8.99 5.26 7.00
N SER A 93 9.64 5.01 8.14
CA SER A 93 11.08 5.07 8.23
C SER A 93 11.54 3.87 7.45
N THR A 94 11.90 4.11 6.20
CA THR A 94 12.68 3.17 5.45
C THR A 94 14.00 2.99 6.20
N PRO A 95 14.31 1.79 6.73
CA PRO A 95 15.54 1.58 7.46
C PRO A 95 16.68 1.55 6.44
N LEU A 96 17.27 2.72 6.18
CA LEU A 96 18.54 2.82 5.50
C LEU A 96 19.64 2.56 6.53
N PHE A 97 20.54 1.63 6.23
CA PHE A 97 21.69 1.34 7.09
C PHE A 97 22.65 2.55 7.05
N PRO A 98 22.99 3.15 8.20
CA PRO A 98 23.85 4.35 8.26
C PRO A 98 25.21 4.18 7.58
N GLU A 99 25.73 2.96 7.54
CA GLU A 99 27.00 2.62 6.91
C GLU A 99 26.96 2.62 5.37
N TYR A 100 25.78 2.48 4.77
CA TYR A 100 25.65 2.36 3.31
C TYR A 100 25.57 3.72 2.62
N THR A 101 26.60 4.55 2.78
CA THR A 101 26.76 5.85 2.11
C THR A 101 27.78 5.76 0.97
N PHE A 102 27.78 6.72 0.04
CA PHE A 102 28.79 6.74 -1.02
C PHE A 102 30.22 6.89 -0.48
N ASP A 103 30.40 7.57 0.65
CA ASP A 103 31.71 7.80 1.25
C ASP A 103 32.33 6.52 1.83
N ASN A 104 31.48 5.58 2.27
CA ASN A 104 31.90 4.27 2.79
C ASN A 104 31.98 3.19 1.70
N LEU A 105 31.65 3.51 0.45
CA LEU A 105 31.73 2.56 -0.66
C LEU A 105 33.15 2.52 -1.21
N VAL A 106 33.78 1.34 -1.16
CA VAL A 106 35.06 1.13 -1.84
C VAL A 106 34.82 1.02 -3.35
N LEU A 107 35.31 2.02 -4.09
CA LEU A 107 35.24 2.05 -5.54
C LEU A 107 36.32 1.16 -6.17
N GLY A 108 35.96 0.52 -7.28
CA GLY A 108 36.85 -0.23 -8.14
C GLY A 108 36.25 -0.40 -9.53
N SER A 109 37.01 -0.99 -10.45
CA SER A 109 36.61 -1.14 -11.86
C SER A 109 35.25 -1.85 -12.04
N ALA A 110 34.87 -2.72 -11.10
CA ALA A 110 33.62 -3.48 -11.15
C ALA A 110 32.37 -2.67 -10.76
N ASN A 111 32.50 -1.54 -10.04
CA ASN A 111 31.36 -0.80 -9.50
C ASN A 111 31.39 0.71 -9.78
N GLU A 112 32.46 1.25 -10.36
CA GLU A 112 32.64 2.68 -10.62
C GLU A 112 31.51 3.28 -11.47
N VAL A 113 31.15 2.62 -12.57
CA VAL A 113 30.07 3.09 -13.47
C VAL A 113 28.72 3.09 -12.75
N ALA A 114 28.42 2.03 -12.00
CA ALA A 114 27.18 1.94 -11.24
C ALA A 114 27.13 2.97 -10.10
N ALA A 115 28.27 3.28 -9.48
CA ALA A 115 28.40 4.31 -8.46
C ALA A 115 28.16 5.71 -9.02
N ALA A 116 28.78 6.04 -10.16
CA ALA A 116 28.58 7.32 -10.84
C ALA A 116 27.11 7.52 -11.25
N ALA A 117 26.49 6.49 -11.85
CA ALA A 117 25.08 6.54 -12.24
C ALA A 117 24.15 6.70 -11.03
N SER A 118 24.38 5.93 -9.96
CA SER A 118 23.59 6.01 -8.71
C SER A 118 23.65 7.40 -8.08
N ARG A 119 24.85 8.00 -8.05
CA ARG A 119 25.07 9.35 -7.52
C ARG A 119 24.34 10.40 -8.37
N GLN A 120 24.46 10.34 -9.69
CA GLN A 120 23.81 11.28 -10.60
C GLN A 120 22.28 11.25 -10.48
N ILE A 121 21.69 10.06 -10.29
CA ILE A 121 20.25 9.90 -10.04
C ILE A 121 19.83 10.56 -8.73
N ALA A 122 20.58 10.32 -7.66
CA ALA A 122 20.28 10.88 -6.34
C ALA A 122 20.44 12.41 -6.29
N GLU A 123 21.39 12.96 -7.06
CA GLU A 123 21.57 14.41 -7.20
C GLU A 123 20.47 15.08 -8.03
N ASN A 124 19.86 14.35 -8.98
CA ASN A 124 18.93 14.90 -9.96
C ASN A 124 17.60 14.11 -10.00
N ILE A 125 16.99 13.91 -8.84
CA ILE A 125 15.72 13.16 -8.74
C ILE A 125 14.63 13.81 -9.60
N GLY A 126 14.01 13.00 -10.46
CA GLY A 126 12.94 13.45 -11.36
C GLY A 126 13.41 14.07 -12.68
N SER A 127 14.70 14.41 -12.80
CA SER A 127 15.30 14.96 -14.04
C SER A 127 16.42 14.09 -14.61
N SER A 128 16.91 13.10 -13.86
CA SER A 128 17.90 12.14 -14.35
C SER A 128 17.36 11.35 -15.55
N PRO A 129 18.16 11.16 -16.62
CA PRO A 129 17.77 10.34 -17.77
C PRO A 129 17.72 8.84 -17.43
N TYR A 130 18.22 8.43 -16.26
CA TYR A 130 18.34 7.04 -15.84
C TYR A 130 17.15 6.60 -14.98
N ASN A 131 15.95 6.56 -15.58
CA ASN A 131 14.75 6.05 -14.93
C ASN A 131 13.94 5.15 -15.91
N PRO A 132 13.78 3.84 -15.63
CA PRO A 132 14.26 3.12 -14.46
C PRO A 132 15.77 2.89 -14.49
N PHE A 133 16.39 2.85 -13.30
CA PHE A 133 17.78 2.45 -13.11
C PHE A 133 17.85 1.07 -12.49
N ILE A 134 18.60 0.17 -13.11
CA ILE A 134 18.69 -1.24 -12.73
C ILE A 134 20.16 -1.61 -12.55
N ILE A 135 20.52 -2.11 -11.36
CA ILE A 135 21.86 -2.64 -11.07
C ILE A 135 21.78 -4.16 -10.93
N TYR A 136 22.63 -4.88 -11.66
CA TYR A 136 22.80 -6.33 -11.55
C TYR A 136 24.30 -6.70 -11.57
N GLY A 137 24.63 -7.88 -11.07
CA GLY A 137 26.01 -8.35 -10.95
C GLY A 137 26.18 -9.38 -9.83
N GLU A 138 27.38 -9.95 -9.73
CA GLU A 138 27.72 -10.98 -8.74
C GLU A 138 27.57 -10.49 -7.29
N SER A 139 27.57 -11.44 -6.34
CA SER A 139 27.54 -11.11 -4.91
C SER A 139 28.76 -10.27 -4.51
N GLY A 140 28.60 -9.37 -3.54
CA GLY A 140 29.72 -8.56 -3.02
C GLY A 140 30.10 -7.32 -3.84
N LEU A 141 29.50 -7.06 -5.00
CA LEU A 141 29.82 -5.89 -5.83
C LEU A 141 29.15 -4.56 -5.40
N GLY A 142 28.52 -4.52 -4.23
CA GLY A 142 27.96 -3.29 -3.67
C GLY A 142 26.58 -2.87 -4.17
N LYS A 143 25.81 -3.75 -4.83
CA LYS A 143 24.46 -3.43 -5.35
C LYS A 143 23.52 -2.83 -4.30
N THR A 144 23.40 -3.49 -3.16
CA THR A 144 22.56 -3.04 -2.04
C THR A 144 23.09 -1.76 -1.41
N HIS A 145 24.41 -1.64 -1.29
CA HIS A 145 25.09 -0.45 -0.79
C HIS A 145 24.79 0.76 -1.69
N LEU A 146 24.93 0.62 -3.01
CA LEU A 146 24.64 1.66 -3.99
C LEU A 146 23.18 2.13 -3.93
N MET A 147 22.24 1.19 -3.83
CA MET A 147 20.81 1.51 -3.73
C MET A 147 20.51 2.35 -2.48
N GLN A 148 21.08 1.98 -1.33
CA GLN A 148 20.86 2.74 -0.09
C GLN A 148 21.64 4.06 -0.05
N ALA A 149 22.85 4.09 -0.60
CA ALA A 149 23.66 5.30 -0.71
C ALA A 149 22.96 6.38 -1.55
N ALA A 150 22.31 5.97 -2.64
CA ALA A 150 21.45 6.87 -3.42
C ALA A 150 20.27 7.40 -2.58
N GLY A 151 19.66 6.56 -1.75
CA GLY A 151 18.60 6.97 -0.81
C GLY A 151 19.07 7.98 0.23
N HIS A 152 20.24 7.76 0.84
CA HIS A 152 20.83 8.71 1.79
C HIS A 152 21.13 10.05 1.14
N LEU A 153 21.80 10.05 -0.02
CA LEU A 153 22.15 11.27 -0.74
C LEU A 153 20.90 12.05 -1.19
N ALA A 154 19.85 11.34 -1.59
CA ALA A 154 18.56 11.93 -1.95
C ALA A 154 17.88 12.67 -0.78
N ILE A 155 17.93 12.09 0.42
CA ILE A 155 17.40 12.69 1.66
C ILE A 155 18.26 13.87 2.09
N GLU A 156 19.58 13.74 2.01
CA GLU A 156 20.53 14.81 2.33
C GLU A 156 20.32 16.05 1.44
N LYS A 157 20.18 15.85 0.13
CA LYS A 157 19.93 16.93 -0.85
C LYS A 157 18.55 17.57 -0.67
N ASN A 158 17.54 16.77 -0.35
CA ASN A 158 16.19 17.27 -0.14
C ASN A 158 15.49 16.46 0.98
N PRO A 159 15.44 17.00 2.21
CA PRO A 159 14.81 16.32 3.35
C PRO A 159 13.32 16.01 3.19
N LYS A 160 12.65 16.61 2.19
CA LYS A 160 11.24 16.32 1.86
C LYS A 160 11.08 15.13 0.91
N THR A 161 12.17 14.62 0.34
CA THR A 161 12.15 13.45 -0.54
C THR A 161 11.60 12.25 0.22
N LYS A 162 10.60 11.59 -0.37
CA LYS A 162 10.08 10.33 0.15
C LYS A 162 10.85 9.19 -0.50
N VAL A 163 11.74 8.58 0.25
CA VAL A 163 12.48 7.38 -0.16
C VAL A 163 11.72 6.14 0.32
N LEU A 164 11.67 5.12 -0.52
CA LEU A 164 11.17 3.79 -0.20
C LEU A 164 12.25 2.78 -0.59
N TYR A 165 12.59 1.90 0.35
CA TYR A 165 13.47 0.74 0.18
C TYR A 165 12.79 -0.45 0.84
#